data_AF-A0A1M4PPV7-F1
#
_entry.id   AF-A0A1M4PPV7-F1
#
_cell.length_a   1.000
_cell.length_b   1.000
_cell.length_c   1.000
_cell.angle_alpha   90.00
_cell.angle_beta   90.00
_cell.angle_gamma   90.00
#
_symmetry.space_group_name_H-M   'P 1'
#
loop_
_entity.id
_entity.type
_entity.pdbx_description
1 polymer ?
#
loop_
_entity_poly.entity_id
_entity_poly.type
_entity_poly.pdbx_seq_one_letter_code
_entity_poly.pdbx_strand_id
1 'polypeptide(L)' 'MEGKGIYDNKIKTVTYEEAIKDMTEEELGRFHKERYRKLIKPLMEMNERELRKMEDKK' A
#
# COMPACT_ATOMS: atom_id res chain seq x y z
N MET A 1 -1.53 -1.04 20.28
CA MET A 1 -0.12 -0.64 20.06
C MET A 1 -0.15 0.57 19.14
N GLU A 2 0.07 1.76 19.69
CA GLU A 2 0.19 2.98 18.89
C GLU A 2 1.49 2.91 18.09
N GLY A 3 1.39 2.76 16.77
CA GLY A 3 2.54 2.75 15.89
C GLY A 3 3.21 4.12 15.90
N LYS A 4 4.26 4.29 16.71
CA LYS A 4 5.12 5.48 16.68
C LYS A 4 5.90 5.47 15.36
N GLY A 5 5.35 6.15 14.35
CA GLY A 5 6.06 6.41 13.10
C GLY A 5 7.33 7.22 13.37
N ILE A 6 8.42 6.87 12.70
CA ILE A 6 9.62 7.70 12.64
C ILE A 6 9.26 8.86 11.72
N TYR A 7 8.92 10.02 12.30
CA TYR A 7 8.68 11.24 11.55
C TYR A 7 10.02 11.81 11.08
N ASP A 8 10.55 11.25 9.99
CA ASP A 8 11.56 11.98 9.23
C ASP A 8 10.86 13.15 8.56
N ASN A 9 11.05 14.36 9.11
CA ASN A 9 10.45 15.62 8.64
C ASN A 9 10.78 15.97 7.17
N LYS A 10 11.53 15.12 6.45
CA LYS A 10 11.82 15.22 5.03
C LYS A 10 10.82 14.49 4.13
N ILE A 11 10.01 13.57 4.66
CA ILE A 11 9.01 12.84 3.86
C ILE A 11 7.69 13.57 3.95
N LYS A 12 7.29 14.26 2.86
CA LYS A 12 5.92 14.77 2.72
C LYS A 12 4.96 13.59 2.58
N THR A 13 4.28 13.25 3.66
CA THR A 13 3.16 12.31 3.63
C THR A 13 1.88 13.07 3.29
N VAL A 14 1.18 12.63 2.26
CA VAL A 14 -0.19 13.08 1.95
C VAL A 14 -1.17 11.98 2.35
N THR A 15 -2.37 12.35 2.81
CA THR A 15 -3.40 11.35 3.07
C THR A 15 -3.95 10.79 1.76
N TYR A 16 -4.68 9.67 1.85
CA TYR A 16 -5.31 9.09 0.67
C TYR A 16 -6.39 10.03 0.12
N GLU A 17 -7.18 10.64 1.00
CA GLU A 17 -8.23 11.61 0.67
C GLU A 17 -7.63 12.83 -0.04
N GLU A 18 -6.51 13.35 0.47
CA GLU A 18 -5.79 14.45 -0.18
C GLU A 18 -5.26 14.08 -1.56
N ALA A 19 -4.80 12.83 -1.72
CA ALA A 19 -4.25 12.34 -2.98
C ALA A 19 -5.33 12.18 -4.07
N ILE A 20 -6.60 11.98 -3.71
CA ILE A 20 -7.69 11.74 -4.67
C ILE A 20 -8.67 12.91 -4.83
N LYS A 21 -8.55 13.97 -4.02
CA LYS A 21 -9.57 15.01 -3.86
C LYS A 21 -10.00 15.71 -5.15
N ASP A 22 -9.10 15.83 -6.14
CA ASP A 22 -9.32 16.55 -7.39
C ASP A 22 -9.39 15.61 -8.61
N MET A 23 -9.47 14.29 -8.39
CA MET A 23 -9.54 13.31 -9.48
C MET A 23 -10.95 13.17 -10.03
N THR A 24 -11.07 13.05 -11.34
CA THR A 24 -12.27 12.53 -12.00
C THR A 24 -12.46 11.03 -11.69
N GLU A 25 -13.66 10.50 -11.93
CA GLU A 25 -13.92 9.06 -11.75
C GLU A 25 -13.00 8.18 -12.60
N GLU A 26 -12.67 8.62 -13.82
CA GLU A 26 -11.75 7.90 -14.70
C GLU A 26 -10.32 7.88 -14.13
N GLU A 27 -9.84 9.02 -13.65
CA GLU A 27 -8.52 9.14 -13.02
C GLU A 27 -8.45 8.34 -11.73
N LEU A 28 -9.51 8.36 -10.91
CA LEU A 28 -9.62 7.58 -9.69
C LEU A 28 -9.55 6.08 -9.99
N GLY A 29 -10.25 5.63 -11.03
CA GLY A 29 -10.21 4.24 -11.51
C GLY A 29 -8.81 3.81 -11.96
N ARG A 30 -8.12 4.66 -12.74
CA ARG A 30 -6.73 4.43 -13.14
C ARG A 30 -5.80 4.40 -11.92
N PHE A 31 -5.96 5.34 -11.00
CA PHE A 31 -5.17 5.43 -9.77
C PHE A 31 -5.30 4.17 -8.91
N HIS A 32 -6.52 3.65 -8.70
CA HIS A 32 -6.73 2.42 -7.95
C HIS A 32 -6.10 1.20 -8.62
N LYS A 33 -6.25 1.09 -9.95
CA LYS A 33 -5.65 0.01 -10.71
C LYS A 33 -4.12 0.02 -10.61
N GLU A 34 -3.51 1.20 -10.71
CA GLU A 34 -2.07 1.36 -10.56
C GLU A 34 -1.60 1.02 -9.13
N ARG A 35 -2.26 1.58 -8.12
CA ARG A 35 -1.95 1.34 -6.71
C ARG A 35 -2.06 -0.14 -6.35
N TYR A 36 -3.11 -0.82 -6.82
CA TYR A 36 -3.26 -2.25 -6.63
C TYR A 36 -2.11 -3.02 -7.27
N ARG A 37 -1.80 -2.75 -8.54
CA ARG A 37 -0.77 -3.48 -9.31
C ARG A 37 0.64 -3.27 -8.75
N LYS A 38 1.00 -2.04 -8.38
CA LYS A 38 2.37 -1.67 -8.01
C LYS A 38 2.67 -1.81 -6.52
N LEU A 39 1.66 -1.69 -5.65
CA LEU A 39 1.87 -1.68 -4.20
C LEU A 39 1.18 -2.85 -3.51
N ILE A 40 -0.15 -2.99 -3.69
CA ILE A 40 -0.93 -3.95 -2.89
C ILE A 40 -0.59 -5.40 -3.30
N LYS A 41 -0.66 -5.71 -4.60
CA LYS A 41 -0.44 -7.06 -5.11
C LYS A 41 0.96 -7.61 -4.75
N PRO A 42 2.07 -6.88 -4.95
CA PRO A 42 3.39 -7.38 -4.54
C PRO A 42 3.49 -7.68 -3.04
N LEU A 43 2.89 -6.85 -2.18
CA LEU A 43 2.87 -7.09 -0.74
C LEU A 43 2.07 -8.35 -0.38
N MET A 44 0.92 -8.56 -1.03
CA MET A 44 0.12 -9.79 -0.84
C MET A 44 0.88 -11.03 -1.29
N GLU A 45 1.51 -11.00 -2.47
CA GLU A 45 2.31 -12.11 -3.00
C GLU A 45 3.51 -12.43 -2.08
N MET A 46 4.15 -11.40 -1.52
CA MET A 46 5.19 -11.58 -0.52
C MET A 46 4.64 -12.25 0.74
N ASN A 47 3.50 -11.79 1.25
CA ASN A 47 2.87 -12.38 2.43
C ASN A 47 2.50 -13.86 2.19
N GLU A 48 1.90 -14.19 1.05
CA GLU A 48 1.60 -15.58 0.68
C GLU A 48 2.85 -16.45 0.66
N ARG A 49 3.95 -15.95 0.08
CA ARG A 49 5.22 -16.66 0.05
C ARG A 49 5.78 -16.89 1.45
N GLU A 50 5.74 -15.89 2.32
CA GLU A 50 6.23 -16.05 3.69
C GLU A 50 5.35 -16.99 4.51
N LEU A 51 4.02 -16.96 4.32
CA LEU A 51 3.10 -17.91 4.96
C LEU A 51 3.39 -19.35 4.54
N ARG A 52 3.57 -19.62 3.24
CA ARG A 52 3.94 -20.96 2.74
C ARG A 52 5.24 -21.48 3.38
N LYS A 53 6.27 -20.63 3.50
CA LYS A 53 7.51 -21.00 4.18
C LYS A 53 7.32 -21.34 5.66
N MET A 54 6.30 -20.78 6.32
CA MET A 54 6.00 -21.11 7.73
C MET A 54 5.24 -22.44 7.83
N GLU A 55 4.38 -22.75 6.87
CA GLU A 55 3.67 -24.03 6.78
C GLU A 55 4.64 -25.18 6.50
N ASP A 56 5.57 -25.01 5.53
CA ASP A 56 6.57 -26.03 5.18
C ASP A 56 7.59 -26.32 6.30
N LYS A 57 7.67 -25.46 7.32
CA LYS A 57 8.56 -25.60 8.48
C LYS A 57 7.90 -26.28 9.69
N LYS A 58 6.60 -26.56 9.64
CA LYS A 58 5.87 -27.29 10.67
C LYS A 58 5.87 -28.79 10.39
#